data_AF-A0A6V7U513-F1
#
_entry.id   AF-A0A6V7U513-F1
#
_cell.length_a   1.000
_cell.length_b   1.000
_cell.length_c   1.000
_cell.angle_alpha   90.00
_cell.angle_beta   90.00
_cell.angle_gamma   90.00
#
_symmetry.space_group_name_H-M   'P 1'
#
loop_
_entity.id
_entity.type
_entity.pdbx_description
1 polymer ?
#
loop_
_entity_poly.entity_id
_entity_poly.type
_entity_poly.pdbx_seq_one_letter_code
_entity_poly.pdbx_strand_id
1 'polypeptide(L)'
;MRILLLLGLNQVVTRFPPEPNGILHIGHAKAINIDFGTAKAKGGITYLRLDDTNPEAEDERYVNEIIEMVKWLGFNPYKITHSSDYFDQLYEWAYVLINKGLAYVCHQGIEEMRGFDPPPSPWRDRPIEESIKLFEGMKNGAFNEGEATLRLKLTMEDSKQDPVAFRIKFLPHHRTKDKWCIYPTYDYTHCLCDSIEKVTHSLCTKEFQTRRSSYYWLCNALDVYCPTQWEFSRLNLSYTVVSKRKLLKLIQSGVVSDWDDPRLFTLTALRRRGIPPEVINKFVESLGVTVAQTLIDPVMLDAFCRDYLNITAPRTMAVLEPLKIKIKNFAELG
;
A
#
# COMPACT_ATOMS: atom_id res chain seq x y z
N MET A 1 -6.12 12.33 22.69
CA MET A 1 -5.04 12.56 23.67
C MET A 1 -5.13 11.64 24.89
N ARG A 2 -6.26 11.52 25.62
CA ARG A 2 -6.35 10.65 26.81
C ARG A 2 -6.03 9.16 26.57
N ILE A 3 -6.46 8.59 25.44
CA ILE A 3 -6.17 7.18 25.08
C ILE A 3 -4.68 6.97 24.71
N LEU A 4 -4.05 7.95 24.07
CA LEU A 4 -2.65 7.89 23.68
C LEU A 4 -1.72 7.85 24.89
N LEU A 5 -1.99 8.70 25.90
CA LEU A 5 -1.23 8.75 27.16
C LEU A 5 -1.34 7.44 27.96
N LEU A 6 -2.48 6.74 27.91
CA LEU A 6 -2.67 5.44 28.57
C LEU A 6 -1.87 4.31 27.89
N LEU A 7 -1.54 4.47 26.61
CA LEU A 7 -0.73 3.53 25.82
C LEU A 7 0.77 3.91 25.81
N GLY A 8 1.18 4.92 26.58
CA GLY A 8 2.56 5.44 26.59
C GLY A 8 2.95 6.16 25.30
N LEU A 9 1.97 6.55 24.47
CA LEU A 9 2.20 7.22 23.19
C LEU A 9 1.86 8.71 23.33
N ASN A 10 2.82 9.56 22.98
CA ASN A 10 2.70 11.01 23.20
C ASN A 10 2.17 11.78 21.97
N GLN A 11 2.00 11.10 20.83
CA GLN A 11 1.59 11.74 19.58
C GLN A 11 0.85 10.77 18.64
N VAL A 12 0.15 11.32 17.65
CA VAL A 12 -0.43 10.53 16.55
C VAL A 12 0.70 10.00 15.66
N VAL A 13 0.55 8.75 15.23
CA VAL A 13 1.50 8.04 14.37
C VAL A 13 0.67 7.32 13.33
N THR A 14 0.85 7.69 12.06
CA THR A 14 0.24 7.05 10.89
C THR A 14 1.34 6.47 10.00
N ARG A 15 0.95 5.75 8.95
CA ARG A 15 1.86 5.28 7.90
C ARG A 15 1.15 5.23 6.57
N PHE A 16 1.85 5.59 5.50
CA PHE A 16 1.45 5.24 4.14
C PHE A 16 2.28 4.03 3.70
N PRO A 17 1.68 2.83 3.54
CA PRO A 17 2.41 1.60 3.30
C PRO A 17 2.24 1.03 1.88
N PRO A 18 2.69 1.69 0.80
CA PRO A 18 2.53 1.16 -0.56
C PRO A 18 3.46 -0.03 -0.81
N GLU A 19 2.98 -1.01 -1.57
CA GLU A 19 3.85 -2.02 -2.17
C GLU A 19 4.71 -1.39 -3.27
N PRO A 20 6.05 -1.58 -3.28
CA PRO A 20 6.94 -0.98 -4.29
C PRO A 20 6.97 -1.79 -5.60
N ASN A 21 5.80 -2.15 -6.11
CA ASN A 21 5.64 -2.97 -7.31
C ASN A 21 4.91 -2.27 -8.46
N GLY A 22 4.62 -0.98 -8.31
CA GLY A 22 3.87 -0.24 -9.31
C GLY A 22 3.82 1.25 -9.04
N ILE A 23 3.25 1.95 -10.02
CA ILE A 23 3.21 3.41 -10.04
C ILE A 23 1.97 3.88 -9.29
N LEU A 24 2.18 4.86 -8.41
CA LEU A 24 1.08 5.49 -7.69
C LEU A 24 0.12 6.18 -8.66
N HIS A 25 -1.14 6.22 -8.26
CA HIS A 25 -2.22 6.82 -9.04
C HIS A 25 -3.07 7.71 -8.16
N ILE A 26 -4.02 8.43 -8.72
CA ILE A 26 -4.86 9.39 -8.00
C ILE A 26 -5.55 8.79 -6.76
N GLY A 27 -5.94 7.52 -6.80
CA GLY A 27 -6.44 6.81 -5.61
C GLY A 27 -5.44 6.76 -4.44
N HIS A 28 -4.15 6.63 -4.71
CA HIS A 28 -3.08 6.68 -3.70
C HIS A 28 -2.90 8.10 -3.14
N ALA A 29 -3.16 9.16 -3.90
CA ALA A 29 -3.15 10.52 -3.36
C ALA A 29 -4.19 10.70 -2.24
N LYS A 30 -5.33 9.97 -2.28
CA LYS A 30 -6.29 9.92 -1.17
C LYS A 30 -5.68 9.30 0.08
N ALA A 31 -5.05 8.15 -0.03
CA ALA A 31 -4.38 7.51 1.10
C ALA A 31 -3.26 8.40 1.68
N ILE A 32 -2.40 8.97 0.82
CA ILE A 32 -1.33 9.89 1.23
C ILE A 32 -1.90 11.09 2.01
N ASN A 33 -2.89 11.78 1.46
CA ASN A 33 -3.50 12.94 2.14
C ASN A 33 -4.14 12.55 3.48
N ILE A 34 -4.77 11.37 3.56
CA ILE A 34 -5.38 10.89 4.80
C ILE A 34 -4.30 10.58 5.84
N ASP A 35 -3.28 9.79 5.50
CA ASP A 35 -2.23 9.38 6.44
C ASP A 35 -1.42 10.58 6.93
N PHE A 36 -0.87 11.37 6.00
CA PHE A 36 -0.02 12.51 6.32
C PHE A 36 -0.83 13.69 6.88
N GLY A 37 -2.02 13.95 6.32
CA GLY A 37 -2.90 15.02 6.80
C GLY A 37 -3.40 14.78 8.21
N THR A 38 -3.77 13.53 8.56
CA THR A 38 -4.23 13.18 9.91
C THR A 38 -3.15 13.41 10.96
N ALA A 39 -1.93 12.95 10.70
CA ALA A 39 -0.81 13.17 11.61
C ALA A 39 -0.48 14.66 11.72
N LYS A 40 -0.35 15.37 10.58
CA LYS A 40 -0.04 16.81 10.55
C LYS A 40 -1.06 17.64 11.33
N ALA A 41 -2.35 17.37 11.17
CA ALA A 41 -3.43 18.08 11.88
C ALA A 41 -3.41 17.88 13.40
N LYS A 42 -2.69 16.86 13.89
CA LYS A 42 -2.56 16.54 15.32
C LYS A 42 -1.13 16.72 15.85
N GLY A 43 -0.23 17.33 15.06
CA GLY A 43 1.18 17.49 15.43
C GLY A 43 1.92 16.16 15.59
N GLY A 44 1.46 15.11 14.90
CA GLY A 44 2.04 13.78 14.91
C GLY A 44 3.01 13.52 13.74
N ILE A 45 3.36 12.25 13.57
CA ILE A 45 4.31 11.78 12.55
C ILE A 45 3.69 10.74 11.61
N THR A 46 4.24 10.65 10.40
CA THR A 46 3.83 9.65 9.40
C THR A 46 5.05 8.92 8.85
N TYR A 47 5.03 7.59 8.91
CA TYR A 47 5.99 6.75 8.21
C TYR A 47 5.62 6.62 6.72
N LEU A 48 6.62 6.57 5.86
CA LEU A 48 6.49 6.00 4.52
C LEU A 48 7.08 4.60 4.59
N ARG A 49 6.23 3.57 4.70
CA ARG A 49 6.70 2.18 4.78
C ARG A 49 6.58 1.53 3.42
N LEU A 50 7.68 1.13 2.81
CA LEU A 50 7.63 0.36 1.58
C LEU A 50 7.32 -1.08 1.98
N ASP A 51 6.13 -1.56 1.60
CA ASP A 51 5.70 -2.91 1.96
C ASP A 51 6.36 -3.94 1.05
N ASP A 52 7.64 -4.17 1.33
CA ASP A 52 8.54 -4.99 0.54
C ASP A 52 8.59 -6.45 1.04
N THR A 53 7.43 -7.07 1.21
CA THR A 53 7.35 -8.46 1.70
C THR A 53 7.48 -9.50 0.58
N ASN A 54 7.38 -9.09 -0.69
CA ASN A 54 7.32 -10.00 -1.82
C ASN A 54 8.56 -9.90 -2.73
N PRO A 55 9.47 -10.89 -2.71
CA PRO A 55 10.73 -10.81 -3.46
C PRO A 55 10.58 -10.76 -5.00
N GLU A 56 9.42 -11.16 -5.55
CA GLU A 56 9.18 -11.18 -7.01
C GLU A 56 8.95 -9.79 -7.61
N ALA A 57 8.46 -8.84 -6.83
CA ALA A 57 7.64 -7.76 -7.37
C ALA A 57 8.34 -6.40 -7.39
N GLU A 58 9.63 -6.33 -7.06
CA GLU A 58 10.20 -5.09 -6.55
C GLU A 58 11.35 -4.56 -7.38
N ASP A 59 11.11 -3.36 -7.93
CA ASP A 59 12.06 -2.58 -8.71
C ASP A 59 12.41 -1.33 -7.89
N GLU A 60 13.72 -1.08 -7.72
CA GLU A 60 14.23 0.12 -7.05
C GLU A 60 13.69 1.42 -7.70
N ARG A 61 13.33 1.35 -8.99
CA ARG A 61 12.63 2.42 -9.69
C ARG A 61 11.30 2.79 -9.01
N TYR A 62 10.47 1.81 -8.64
CA TYR A 62 9.17 2.10 -8.00
C TYR A 62 9.35 2.68 -6.60
N VAL A 63 10.37 2.23 -5.86
CA VAL A 63 10.74 2.81 -4.57
C VAL A 63 11.01 4.31 -4.71
N ASN A 64 11.88 4.67 -5.66
CA ASN A 64 12.25 6.06 -5.91
C ASN A 64 11.05 6.90 -6.38
N GLU A 65 10.23 6.37 -7.30
CA GLU A 65 9.03 7.05 -7.80
C GLU A 65 7.99 7.27 -6.69
N ILE A 66 7.78 6.31 -5.79
CA ILE A 66 6.87 6.46 -4.64
C ILE A 66 7.34 7.62 -3.75
N ILE A 67 8.63 7.63 -3.38
CA ILE A 67 9.22 8.68 -2.53
C ILE A 67 9.09 10.05 -3.22
N GLU A 68 9.38 10.11 -4.52
CA GLU A 68 9.27 11.34 -5.30
C GLU A 68 7.83 11.84 -5.36
N MET A 69 6.83 10.98 -5.57
CA MET A 69 5.42 11.37 -5.63
C MET A 69 4.89 11.86 -4.28
N VAL A 70 5.31 11.24 -3.17
CA VAL A 70 4.98 11.72 -1.82
C VAL A 70 5.53 13.14 -1.61
N LYS A 71 6.80 13.37 -1.98
CA LYS A 71 7.43 14.69 -1.90
C LYS A 71 6.79 15.71 -2.85
N TRP A 72 6.46 15.30 -4.07
CA TRP A 72 5.81 16.15 -5.07
C TRP A 72 4.44 16.64 -4.59
N LEU A 73 3.67 15.78 -3.91
CA LEU A 73 2.42 16.17 -3.23
C LEU A 73 2.64 17.09 -2.01
N GLY A 74 3.87 17.45 -1.67
CA GLY A 74 4.20 18.36 -0.58
C GLY A 74 4.28 17.71 0.80
N PHE A 75 4.39 16.39 0.86
CA PHE A 75 4.50 15.64 2.12
C PHE A 75 5.93 15.16 2.37
N ASN A 76 6.36 15.21 3.63
CA ASN A 76 7.66 14.71 4.07
C ASN A 76 7.44 13.60 5.11
N PRO A 77 7.89 12.35 4.86
CA PRO A 77 7.81 11.29 5.85
C PRO A 77 8.76 11.56 7.01
N TYR A 78 8.33 11.18 8.22
CA TYR A 78 9.19 11.19 9.41
C TYR A 78 10.38 10.24 9.24
N LYS A 79 10.09 9.04 8.72
CA LYS A 79 11.08 8.04 8.37
C LYS A 79 10.56 7.21 7.20
N ILE A 80 11.48 6.81 6.32
CA ILE A 80 11.23 5.81 5.30
C ILE A 80 11.70 4.48 5.88
N THR A 81 10.79 3.50 5.94
CA THR A 81 11.04 2.16 6.48
C THR A 81 10.64 1.12 5.45
N HIS A 82 11.08 -0.11 5.67
CA HIS A 82 10.75 -1.25 4.85
C HIS A 82 10.19 -2.36 5.72
N SER A 83 9.15 -3.07 5.27
CA SER A 83 8.66 -4.28 5.95
C SER A 83 9.79 -5.32 6.13
N SER A 84 10.72 -5.38 5.17
CA SER A 84 11.89 -6.26 5.19
C SER A 84 12.94 -5.90 6.25
N ASP A 85 12.93 -4.67 6.78
CA ASP A 85 13.74 -4.30 7.96
C ASP A 85 13.36 -5.14 9.18
N TYR A 86 12.14 -5.69 9.20
CA TYR A 86 11.57 -6.38 10.34
C TYR A 86 11.50 -7.91 10.17
N PHE A 87 12.05 -8.48 9.09
CA PHE A 87 11.98 -9.93 8.85
C PHE A 87 12.55 -10.78 9.99
N ASP A 88 13.63 -10.35 10.63
CA ASP A 88 14.18 -11.05 11.80
C ASP A 88 13.15 -11.10 12.93
N GLN A 89 12.57 -9.96 13.31
CA GLN A 89 11.57 -9.91 14.38
C GLN A 89 10.27 -10.66 14.03
N LEU A 90 9.85 -10.58 12.77
CA LEU A 90 8.69 -11.31 12.25
C LEU A 90 8.92 -12.83 12.31
N TYR A 91 10.13 -13.29 12.02
CA TYR A 91 10.51 -14.70 12.17
C TYR A 91 10.54 -15.13 13.64
N GLU A 92 11.10 -14.33 14.54
CA GLU A 92 11.09 -14.63 15.99
C GLU A 92 9.66 -14.70 16.54
N TRP A 93 8.77 -13.80 16.12
CA TRP A 93 7.37 -13.86 16.51
C TRP A 93 6.64 -15.09 15.95
N ALA A 94 7.06 -15.63 14.81
CA ALA A 94 6.52 -16.89 14.31
C ALA A 94 6.86 -18.05 15.27
N TYR A 95 8.07 -18.09 15.84
CA TYR A 95 8.41 -19.07 16.89
C TYR A 95 7.56 -18.92 18.13
N VAL A 96 7.33 -17.69 18.59
CA VAL A 96 6.48 -17.44 19.76
C VAL A 96 5.08 -18.02 19.52
N LEU A 97 4.51 -17.81 18.34
CA LEU A 97 3.19 -18.37 18.00
C LEU A 97 3.19 -19.89 17.93
N ILE A 98 4.22 -20.51 17.35
CA ILE A 98 4.34 -21.98 17.32
C ILE A 98 4.45 -22.54 18.75
N ASN A 99 5.29 -21.94 19.60
CA ASN A 99 5.46 -22.35 21.00
C ASN A 99 4.18 -22.17 21.85
N LYS A 100 3.34 -21.17 21.52
CA LYS A 100 2.03 -21.00 22.14
C LYS A 100 0.96 -21.97 21.58
N GLY A 101 1.32 -22.82 20.61
CA GLY A 101 0.37 -23.69 19.91
C GLY A 101 -0.59 -22.94 18.99
N LEU A 102 -0.29 -21.69 18.64
CA LEU A 102 -1.13 -20.78 17.84
C LEU A 102 -0.72 -20.72 16.37
N ALA A 103 0.32 -21.44 15.98
CA ALA A 103 0.72 -21.65 14.59
C ALA A 103 1.26 -23.07 14.40
N TYR A 104 1.26 -23.55 13.15
CA TYR A 104 1.76 -24.87 12.78
C TYR A 104 2.24 -24.88 11.33
N VAL A 105 3.19 -25.76 11.01
CA VAL A 105 3.58 -25.99 9.62
C VAL A 105 2.56 -26.90 8.95
N CYS A 106 2.23 -26.62 7.69
CA CYS A 106 1.22 -27.33 6.91
C CYS A 106 1.78 -27.71 5.54
N HIS A 107 1.47 -28.91 5.06
CA HIS A 107 1.86 -29.40 3.73
C HIS A 107 0.68 -29.50 2.76
N GLN A 108 -0.48 -28.91 3.10
CA GLN A 108 -1.58 -28.83 2.14
C GLN A 108 -1.16 -27.93 0.97
N GLY A 109 -1.35 -28.43 -0.24
CA GLY A 109 -1.20 -27.64 -1.45
C GLY A 109 -2.26 -26.55 -1.55
N ILE A 110 -2.00 -25.56 -2.40
CA ILE A 110 -2.93 -24.44 -2.64
C ILE A 110 -4.31 -24.93 -3.09
N GLU A 111 -4.35 -25.98 -3.92
CA GLU A 111 -5.62 -26.54 -4.43
C GLU A 111 -6.45 -27.22 -3.34
N GLU A 112 -5.83 -27.81 -2.32
CA GLU A 112 -6.53 -28.42 -1.19
C GLU A 112 -7.11 -27.37 -0.22
N MET A 113 -6.53 -26.16 -0.22
CA MET A 113 -7.00 -25.03 0.58
C MET A 113 -8.03 -24.15 -0.16
N ARG A 114 -8.28 -24.42 -1.45
CA ARG A 114 -9.26 -23.68 -2.26
C ARG A 114 -10.61 -24.38 -2.22
N GLY A 115 -11.69 -23.61 -2.11
CA GLY A 115 -13.05 -24.13 -2.15
C GLY A 115 -14.00 -23.38 -1.22
N PHE A 116 -15.26 -23.78 -1.23
CA PHE A 116 -16.30 -23.20 -0.37
C PHE A 116 -16.20 -23.70 1.08
N ASP A 117 -15.60 -24.88 1.30
CA ASP A 117 -15.39 -25.49 2.62
C ASP A 117 -14.18 -26.46 2.56
N PRO A 118 -12.95 -25.95 2.47
CA PRO A 118 -11.78 -26.81 2.41
C PRO A 118 -11.63 -27.59 3.73
N PRO A 119 -11.26 -28.89 3.68
CA PRO A 119 -11.09 -29.68 4.89
C PRO A 119 -10.00 -29.06 5.78
N PRO A 120 -10.14 -29.14 7.11
CA PRO A 120 -9.13 -28.65 8.02
C PRO A 120 -7.81 -29.37 7.78
N SER A 121 -6.71 -28.70 8.09
CA SER A 121 -5.41 -29.30 7.83
C SER A 121 -5.21 -30.58 8.64
N PRO A 122 -4.80 -31.70 8.01
CA PRO A 122 -4.42 -32.93 8.73
C PRO A 122 -3.30 -32.71 9.76
N TRP A 123 -2.59 -31.59 9.61
CA TRP A 123 -1.42 -31.23 10.39
C TRP A 123 -1.70 -30.17 11.44
N ARG A 124 -2.95 -29.74 11.61
CA ARG A 124 -3.34 -28.66 12.53
C ARG A 124 -2.94 -28.94 13.98
N ASP A 125 -3.00 -30.21 14.40
CA ASP A 125 -2.72 -30.64 15.77
C ASP A 125 -1.38 -31.35 15.91
N ARG A 126 -0.45 -31.16 14.95
CA ARG A 126 0.90 -31.71 15.07
C ARG A 126 1.62 -31.16 16.32
N PRO A 127 2.54 -31.93 16.92
CA PRO A 127 3.34 -31.47 18.05
C PRO A 127 4.06 -30.15 17.79
N ILE A 128 4.24 -29.36 18.84
CA ILE A 128 4.91 -28.04 18.78
C ILE A 128 6.36 -28.22 18.31
N GLU A 129 7.08 -29.18 18.88
CA GLU A 129 8.48 -29.47 18.58
C GLU A 129 8.67 -29.89 17.12
N GLU A 130 7.67 -30.57 16.53
CA GLU A 130 7.68 -30.95 15.13
C GLU A 130 7.50 -29.69 14.24
N SER A 131 6.55 -28.81 14.57
CA SER A 131 6.36 -27.56 13.83
C SER A 131 7.59 -26.66 13.86
N ILE A 132 8.29 -26.58 14.99
CA ILE A 132 9.54 -25.80 15.14
C ILE A 132 10.61 -26.33 14.17
N LYS A 133 10.90 -27.64 14.21
CA LYS A 133 11.91 -28.26 13.34
C LYS A 133 11.58 -28.07 11.86
N LEU A 134 10.31 -28.19 11.50
CA LEU A 134 9.88 -28.02 10.11
C LEU A 134 9.96 -26.56 9.67
N PHE A 135 9.62 -25.60 10.53
CA PHE A 135 9.75 -24.18 10.22
C PHE A 135 11.22 -23.75 10.07
N GLU A 136 12.13 -24.32 10.87
CA GLU A 136 13.58 -24.22 10.67
C GLU A 136 14.01 -24.80 9.33
N GLY A 137 13.52 -26.00 9.00
CA GLY A 137 13.75 -26.62 7.70
C GLY A 137 13.28 -25.73 6.54
N MET A 138 12.13 -25.08 6.66
CA MET A 138 11.63 -24.14 5.66
C MET A 138 12.60 -22.97 5.46
N LYS A 139 13.11 -22.35 6.53
CA LYS A 139 14.11 -21.26 6.44
C LYS A 139 15.45 -21.72 5.86
N ASN A 140 15.83 -22.98 6.11
CA ASN A 140 17.08 -23.56 5.62
C ASN A 140 16.96 -24.19 4.22
N GLY A 141 15.82 -24.02 3.54
CA GLY A 141 15.61 -24.51 2.18
C GLY A 141 15.43 -26.03 2.06
N ALA A 142 14.96 -26.71 3.11
CA ALA A 142 14.74 -28.16 3.10
C ALA A 142 13.50 -28.62 2.31
N PHE A 143 12.66 -27.69 1.83
CA PHE A 143 11.40 -27.96 1.13
C PHE A 143 11.30 -27.11 -0.13
N ASN A 144 10.64 -27.62 -1.18
CA ASN A 144 10.40 -26.87 -2.40
C ASN A 144 9.34 -25.76 -2.22
N GLU A 145 9.27 -24.82 -3.17
CA GLU A 145 8.20 -23.82 -3.18
C GLU A 145 6.81 -24.50 -3.17
N GLY A 146 5.96 -24.09 -2.23
CA GLY A 146 4.59 -24.61 -2.09
C GLY A 146 4.47 -25.94 -1.33
N GLU A 147 5.56 -26.62 -0.99
CA GLU A 147 5.51 -27.88 -0.23
C GLU A 147 5.20 -27.69 1.26
N ALA A 148 5.51 -26.51 1.82
CA ALA A 148 5.23 -26.19 3.20
C ALA A 148 4.89 -24.71 3.39
N THR A 149 3.95 -24.46 4.30
CA THR A 149 3.59 -23.11 4.76
C THR A 149 3.47 -23.09 6.27
N LEU A 150 3.79 -21.95 6.90
CA LEU A 150 3.39 -21.72 8.28
C LEU A 150 1.99 -21.14 8.27
N ARG A 151 1.07 -21.75 9.02
CA ARG A 151 -0.33 -21.29 9.14
C ARG A 151 -0.64 -20.91 10.58
N LEU A 152 -1.43 -19.86 10.74
CA LEU A 152 -1.96 -19.44 12.03
C LEU A 152 -3.13 -20.36 12.42
N LYS A 153 -3.38 -20.59 13.72
CA LYS A 153 -4.54 -21.35 14.20
C LYS A 153 -5.69 -20.41 14.55
N LEU A 154 -6.41 -19.92 13.55
CA LEU A 154 -7.61 -19.10 13.73
C LEU A 154 -8.58 -19.24 12.56
N THR A 155 -9.84 -18.89 12.80
CA THR A 155 -10.84 -18.71 11.75
C THR A 155 -11.09 -17.21 11.55
N MET A 156 -10.95 -16.73 10.31
CA MET A 156 -11.20 -15.34 9.95
C MET A 156 -12.71 -15.05 9.86
N GLU A 157 -13.09 -13.76 9.84
CA GLU A 157 -14.49 -13.33 9.72
C GLU A 157 -15.17 -13.79 8.42
N ASP A 158 -14.40 -13.96 7.35
CA ASP A 158 -14.87 -14.48 6.06
C ASP A 158 -14.87 -16.02 6.01
N SER A 159 -14.84 -16.68 7.17
CA SER A 159 -14.76 -18.13 7.36
C SER A 159 -13.47 -18.79 6.85
N LYS A 160 -12.49 -18.00 6.37
CA LYS A 160 -11.21 -18.54 5.96
C LYS A 160 -10.47 -19.13 7.16
N GLN A 161 -10.17 -20.42 7.09
CA GLN A 161 -9.47 -21.12 8.16
C GLN A 161 -7.96 -21.02 8.01
N ASP A 162 -7.32 -20.79 9.15
CA ASP A 162 -5.88 -20.88 9.37
C ASP A 162 -5.06 -20.17 8.27
N PRO A 163 -5.12 -18.82 8.17
CA PRO A 163 -4.42 -18.09 7.14
C PRO A 163 -2.90 -18.34 7.18
N VAL A 164 -2.28 -18.33 5.99
CA VAL A 164 -0.84 -18.52 5.82
C VAL A 164 -0.10 -17.31 6.39
N ALA A 165 0.84 -17.56 7.30
CA ALA A 165 1.76 -16.58 7.86
C ALA A 165 3.06 -16.48 7.06
N PHE A 166 3.66 -17.61 6.67
CA PHE A 166 4.89 -17.67 5.85
C PHE A 166 4.76 -18.66 4.70
N ARG A 167 5.37 -18.33 3.57
CA ARG A 167 5.50 -19.18 2.38
C ARG A 167 6.96 -19.30 1.96
N ILE A 168 7.30 -20.41 1.30
CA ILE A 168 8.63 -20.61 0.69
C ILE A 168 8.68 -19.94 -0.68
N LYS A 169 9.77 -19.21 -0.93
CA LYS A 169 10.11 -18.65 -2.24
C LYS A 169 11.63 -18.61 -2.39
N PHE A 170 12.17 -19.28 -3.41
CA PHE A 170 13.61 -19.29 -3.72
C PHE A 170 13.97 -18.17 -4.67
N LEU A 171 13.68 -16.93 -4.24
CA LEU A 171 14.09 -15.73 -4.95
C LEU A 171 14.84 -14.81 -3.98
N PRO A 172 15.96 -14.22 -4.41
CA PRO A 172 16.67 -13.23 -3.62
C PRO A 172 15.79 -12.00 -3.37
N HIS A 173 15.82 -11.47 -2.14
CA HIS A 173 15.17 -10.21 -1.85
C HIS A 173 16.03 -9.03 -2.31
N HIS A 174 15.43 -7.98 -2.88
CA HIS A 174 16.18 -6.82 -3.36
C HIS A 174 17.06 -6.17 -2.27
N ARG A 175 16.62 -6.18 -1.00
CA ARG A 175 17.39 -5.65 0.16
C ARG A 175 18.12 -6.69 0.99
N THR A 176 17.47 -7.82 1.31
CA THR A 176 18.03 -8.83 2.23
C THR A 176 18.76 -9.96 1.49
N LYS A 177 18.83 -9.87 0.15
CA LYS A 177 19.55 -10.80 -0.74
C LYS A 177 19.13 -12.24 -0.46
N ASP A 178 20.09 -13.14 -0.27
CA ASP A 178 19.86 -14.58 -0.09
C ASP A 178 19.69 -14.98 1.39
N LYS A 179 19.50 -14.01 2.30
CA LYS A 179 19.32 -14.29 3.74
C LYS A 179 18.05 -15.11 4.03
N TRP A 180 17.03 -14.98 3.19
CA TRP A 180 15.71 -15.57 3.40
C TRP A 180 15.23 -16.32 2.16
N CYS A 181 14.70 -17.53 2.36
CA CYS A 181 13.91 -18.27 1.37
C CYS A 181 12.47 -18.52 1.83
N ILE A 182 12.09 -17.96 2.98
CA ILE A 182 10.71 -17.89 3.46
C ILE A 182 10.32 -16.44 3.64
N TYR A 183 9.11 -16.10 3.20
CA TYR A 183 8.62 -14.73 3.22
C TYR A 183 7.28 -14.67 3.93
N PRO A 184 7.09 -13.69 4.84
CA PRO A 184 5.83 -13.52 5.52
C PRO A 184 4.75 -12.99 4.57
N THR A 185 3.49 -13.25 4.87
CA THR A 185 2.35 -12.74 4.10
C THR A 185 1.92 -11.35 4.58
N TYR A 186 1.09 -10.68 3.77
CA TYR A 186 0.48 -9.41 4.14
C TYR A 186 -0.28 -9.48 5.47
N ASP A 187 -1.12 -10.51 5.67
CA ASP A 187 -1.92 -10.66 6.89
C ASP A 187 -1.05 -10.81 8.14
N TYR A 188 0.14 -11.40 8.00
CA TYR A 188 1.09 -11.56 9.09
C TYR A 188 1.90 -10.29 9.35
N THR A 189 2.40 -9.65 8.29
CA THR A 189 3.31 -8.50 8.39
C THR A 189 2.62 -7.21 8.77
N HIS A 190 1.42 -6.95 8.24
CA HIS A 190 0.79 -5.64 8.27
C HIS A 190 0.62 -5.09 9.70
N CYS A 191 0.00 -5.89 10.58
CA CYS A 191 -0.23 -5.48 11.97
C CYS A 191 1.03 -5.48 12.83
N LEU A 192 1.95 -6.40 12.56
CA LEU A 192 3.19 -6.55 13.30
C LEU A 192 4.16 -5.41 13.02
N CYS A 193 4.29 -4.99 11.75
CA CYS A 193 5.06 -3.81 11.39
C CYS A 193 4.45 -2.54 12.01
N ASP A 194 3.12 -2.39 11.99
CA ASP A 194 2.45 -1.27 12.65
C ASP A 194 2.70 -1.26 14.18
N SER A 195 2.75 -2.44 14.81
CA SER A 195 3.08 -2.60 16.23
C SER A 195 4.52 -2.18 16.57
N ILE A 196 5.48 -2.57 15.72
CA ILE A 196 6.90 -2.19 15.84
C ILE A 196 7.04 -0.68 15.73
N GLU A 197 6.42 -0.08 14.72
CA GLU A 197 6.48 1.36 14.44
C GLU A 197 5.63 2.22 15.38
N LYS A 198 4.90 1.58 16.31
CA LYS A 198 3.97 2.23 17.25
C LYS A 198 2.93 3.10 16.55
N VAL A 199 2.43 2.61 15.41
CA VAL A 199 1.34 3.24 14.66
C VAL A 199 0.10 3.30 15.56
N THR A 200 -0.45 4.49 15.75
CA THR A 200 -1.65 4.66 16.59
C THR A 200 -2.93 4.52 15.78
N HIS A 201 -2.89 4.97 14.53
CA HIS A 201 -4.02 4.93 13.60
C HIS A 201 -3.55 4.26 12.31
N SER A 202 -3.85 2.97 12.18
CA SER A 202 -3.60 2.18 10.97
C SER A 202 -4.76 2.42 10.01
N LEU A 203 -4.59 3.38 9.09
CA LEU A 203 -5.62 3.77 8.14
C LEU A 203 -5.50 2.90 6.88
N CYS A 204 -6.59 2.26 6.46
CA CYS A 204 -6.61 1.42 5.26
C CYS A 204 -7.93 1.57 4.51
N THR A 205 -8.01 0.99 3.32
CA THR A 205 -9.26 1.00 2.56
C THR A 205 -10.24 -0.06 3.08
N LYS A 206 -11.54 0.13 2.81
CA LYS A 206 -12.63 -0.77 3.26
C LYS A 206 -12.46 -2.23 2.83
N GLU A 207 -11.72 -2.50 1.76
CA GLU A 207 -11.42 -3.85 1.29
C GLU A 207 -10.70 -4.72 2.34
N PHE A 208 -10.08 -4.11 3.35
CA PHE A 208 -9.38 -4.80 4.42
C PHE A 208 -10.21 -4.97 5.71
N GLN A 209 -11.48 -4.59 5.70
CA GLN A 209 -12.36 -4.65 6.88
C GLN A 209 -12.46 -6.07 7.46
N THR A 210 -12.61 -7.09 6.61
CA THR A 210 -12.73 -8.51 7.05
C THR A 210 -11.43 -9.05 7.67
N ARG A 211 -10.29 -8.40 7.41
CA ARG A 211 -8.96 -8.78 7.93
C ARG A 211 -8.66 -8.16 9.30
N ARG A 212 -9.55 -7.32 9.83
CA ARG A 212 -9.36 -6.65 11.12
C ARG A 212 -9.38 -7.62 12.30
N SER A 213 -10.21 -8.65 12.24
CA SER A 213 -10.21 -9.72 13.25
C SER A 213 -8.85 -10.40 13.36
N SER A 214 -8.25 -10.79 12.23
CA SER A 214 -6.89 -11.37 12.20
C SER A 214 -5.82 -10.39 12.64
N TYR A 215 -5.97 -9.10 12.31
CA TYR A 215 -5.07 -8.02 12.74
C TYR A 215 -4.97 -7.97 14.27
N TYR A 216 -6.13 -7.86 14.95
CA TYR A 216 -6.19 -7.79 16.41
C TYR A 216 -5.84 -9.12 17.07
N TRP A 217 -6.26 -10.24 16.49
CA TRP A 217 -5.91 -11.57 16.99
C TRP A 217 -4.38 -11.74 17.05
N LEU A 218 -3.66 -11.36 15.98
CA LEU A 218 -2.21 -11.55 15.91
C LEU A 218 -1.47 -10.70 16.95
N CYS A 219 -1.88 -9.44 17.12
CA CYS A 219 -1.32 -8.56 18.15
C CYS A 219 -1.54 -9.11 19.57
N ASN A 220 -2.76 -9.57 19.87
CA ASN A 220 -3.11 -10.14 21.17
C ASN A 220 -2.41 -11.48 21.43
N ALA A 221 -2.33 -12.35 20.41
CA ALA A 221 -1.65 -13.65 20.51
C ALA A 221 -0.16 -13.50 20.85
N LEU A 222 0.48 -12.44 20.37
CA LEU A 222 1.87 -12.12 20.63
C LEU A 222 2.09 -11.24 21.87
N ASP A 223 1.02 -10.72 22.47
CA ASP A 223 1.09 -9.74 23.57
C ASP A 223 1.92 -8.50 23.20
N VAL A 224 1.70 -7.98 21.99
CA VAL A 224 2.38 -6.79 21.47
C VAL A 224 1.42 -5.60 21.44
N TYR A 225 1.98 -4.40 21.29
CA TYR A 225 1.17 -3.19 21.11
C TYR A 225 0.20 -3.37 19.94
N CYS A 226 -1.08 -3.09 20.15
CA CYS A 226 -2.12 -3.26 19.14
C CYS A 226 -2.56 -1.90 18.59
N PRO A 227 -2.12 -1.51 17.37
CA PRO A 227 -2.63 -0.33 16.68
C PRO A 227 -4.14 -0.39 16.48
N THR A 228 -4.80 0.76 16.42
CA THR A 228 -6.22 0.80 16.03
C THR A 228 -6.34 0.91 14.51
N GLN A 229 -7.03 -0.05 13.90
CA GLN A 229 -7.32 -0.03 12.45
C GLN A 229 -8.59 0.76 12.16
N TRP A 230 -8.54 1.65 11.17
CA TRP A 230 -9.68 2.39 10.66
C TRP A 230 -9.77 2.29 9.15
N GLU A 231 -10.97 2.05 8.64
CA GLU A 231 -11.21 1.90 7.22
C GLU A 231 -11.82 3.16 6.59
N PHE A 232 -11.41 3.48 5.36
CA PHE A 232 -12.02 4.52 4.54
C PHE A 232 -12.35 4.02 3.13
N SER A 233 -13.27 4.69 2.43
CA SER A 233 -13.59 4.35 1.05
C SER A 233 -12.48 4.80 0.11
N ARG A 234 -12.06 3.90 -0.78
CA ARG A 234 -11.12 4.26 -1.86
C ARG A 234 -11.74 5.31 -2.78
N LEU A 235 -10.89 6.11 -3.42
CA LEU A 235 -11.30 6.99 -4.50
C LEU A 235 -11.54 6.17 -5.77
N ASN A 236 -12.78 6.16 -6.25
CA ASN A 236 -13.12 5.65 -7.57
C ASN A 236 -13.46 6.81 -8.50
N LEU A 237 -12.79 6.88 -9.64
CA LEU A 237 -13.12 7.82 -10.70
C LEU A 237 -13.90 7.10 -11.82
N SER A 238 -14.96 7.72 -12.33
CA SER A 238 -15.59 7.30 -13.58
C SER A 238 -14.64 7.55 -14.75
N TYR A 239 -14.90 6.86 -15.88
CA TYR A 239 -14.13 6.99 -17.13
C TYR A 239 -12.62 6.74 -17.02
N THR A 240 -12.16 6.18 -15.90
CA THR A 240 -10.76 6.03 -15.57
C THR A 240 -10.43 4.58 -15.25
N VAL A 241 -9.20 4.18 -15.55
CA VAL A 241 -8.67 2.85 -15.23
C VAL A 241 -7.42 3.02 -14.39
N VAL A 242 -7.41 2.41 -13.20
CA VAL A 242 -6.27 2.50 -12.25
C VAL A 242 -5.60 1.16 -11.98
N SER A 243 -6.14 0.03 -12.47
CA SER A 243 -5.53 -1.27 -12.19
C SER A 243 -4.29 -1.51 -13.06
N LYS A 244 -3.17 -1.91 -12.44
CA LYS A 244 -1.87 -2.20 -13.09
C LYS A 244 -2.03 -3.08 -14.33
N ARG A 245 -2.80 -4.18 -14.21
CA ARG A 245 -3.07 -5.11 -15.32
C ARG A 245 -3.75 -4.45 -16.52
N LYS A 246 -4.71 -3.54 -16.30
CA LYS A 246 -5.41 -2.86 -17.42
C LYS A 246 -4.56 -1.72 -17.99
N LEU A 247 -3.83 -0.98 -17.16
CA LEU A 247 -2.90 0.05 -17.60
C LEU A 247 -1.80 -0.54 -18.50
N LEU A 248 -1.21 -1.68 -18.09
CA LEU A 248 -0.22 -2.38 -18.90
C LEU A 248 -0.77 -2.79 -20.27
N LYS A 249 -2.04 -3.22 -20.35
CA LYS A 249 -2.69 -3.53 -21.63
C LYS A 249 -2.80 -2.30 -22.54
N LEU A 250 -3.11 -1.12 -21.99
CA LEU A 250 -3.21 0.12 -22.78
C LEU A 250 -1.85 0.55 -23.34
N ILE A 251 -0.78 0.37 -22.56
CA ILE A 251 0.60 0.65 -22.98
C ILE A 251 1.02 -0.35 -24.06
N GLN A 252 0.82 -1.65 -23.82
CA GLN A 252 1.18 -2.71 -24.78
C GLN A 252 0.41 -2.62 -26.10
N SER A 253 -0.84 -2.16 -26.08
CA SER A 253 -1.62 -1.94 -27.30
C SER A 253 -1.31 -0.59 -27.98
N GLY A 254 -0.36 0.21 -27.46
CA GLY A 254 0.03 1.50 -28.01
C GLY A 254 -1.05 2.59 -27.92
N VAL A 255 -2.10 2.40 -27.12
CA VAL A 255 -3.16 3.41 -26.92
C VAL A 255 -2.60 4.59 -26.14
N VAL A 256 -1.73 4.31 -25.18
CA VAL A 256 -0.95 5.29 -24.41
C VAL A 256 0.55 5.02 -24.55
N SER A 257 1.35 6.07 -24.46
CA SER A 257 2.81 6.02 -24.69
C SER A 257 3.54 5.25 -23.61
N ASP A 258 3.31 5.57 -22.34
CA ASP A 258 3.88 4.89 -21.17
C ASP A 258 3.03 5.22 -19.92
N TRP A 259 3.50 4.81 -18.74
CA TRP A 259 2.86 5.05 -17.46
C TRP A 259 2.68 6.51 -17.06
N ASP A 260 3.44 7.43 -17.64
CA ASP A 260 3.36 8.87 -17.40
C ASP A 260 2.59 9.61 -18.51
N ASP A 261 1.95 8.89 -19.44
CA ASP A 261 1.14 9.50 -20.50
C ASP A 261 0.06 10.41 -19.90
N PRO A 262 -0.02 11.70 -20.28
CA PRO A 262 -0.95 12.68 -19.68
C PRO A 262 -2.44 12.31 -19.71
N ARG A 263 -2.85 11.28 -20.46
CA ARG A 263 -4.22 10.75 -20.48
C ARG A 263 -4.52 9.81 -19.32
N LEU A 264 -3.50 9.33 -18.62
CA LEU A 264 -3.63 8.44 -17.47
C LEU A 264 -3.82 9.23 -16.17
N PHE A 265 -4.25 8.51 -15.13
CA PHE A 265 -4.43 9.02 -13.77
C PHE A 265 -3.40 8.46 -12.78
N THR A 266 -2.25 8.02 -13.28
CA THR A 266 -1.04 7.85 -12.46
C THR A 266 -0.58 9.21 -11.95
N LEU A 267 0.06 9.28 -10.79
CA LEU A 267 0.53 10.57 -10.25
C LEU A 267 1.61 11.17 -11.16
N THR A 268 2.46 10.33 -11.76
CA THR A 268 3.45 10.75 -12.76
C THR A 268 2.78 11.33 -14.01
N ALA A 269 1.70 10.73 -14.51
CA ALA A 269 0.92 11.28 -15.62
C ALA A 269 0.25 12.60 -15.28
N LEU A 270 -0.36 12.73 -14.10
CA LEU A 270 -1.01 13.98 -13.69
C LEU A 270 0.01 15.10 -13.48
N ARG A 271 1.20 14.77 -12.96
CA ARG A 271 2.33 15.70 -12.91
C ARG A 271 2.79 16.13 -14.30
N ARG A 272 2.98 15.18 -15.23
CA ARG A 272 3.38 15.46 -16.62
C ARG A 272 2.31 16.23 -17.40
N ARG A 273 1.02 15.99 -17.11
CA ARG A 273 -0.13 16.77 -17.62
C ARG A 273 -0.09 18.23 -17.16
N GLY A 274 0.69 18.55 -16.12
CA GLY A 274 0.85 19.90 -15.59
C GLY A 274 -0.13 20.25 -14.48
N ILE A 275 -0.75 19.25 -13.83
CA ILE A 275 -1.64 19.50 -12.69
C ILE A 275 -0.78 19.82 -11.45
N PRO A 276 -0.96 20.99 -10.80
CA PRO A 276 -0.24 21.31 -9.57
C PRO A 276 -0.58 20.36 -8.40
N PRO A 277 0.37 20.02 -7.53
CA PRO A 277 0.11 19.13 -6.39
C PRO A 277 -0.94 19.69 -5.42
N GLU A 278 -1.02 21.02 -5.28
CA GLU A 278 -2.04 21.70 -4.45
C GLU A 278 -3.45 21.41 -4.94
N VAL A 279 -3.63 21.25 -6.26
CA VAL A 279 -4.92 20.90 -6.86
C VAL A 279 -5.31 19.48 -6.48
N ILE A 280 -4.36 18.53 -6.56
CA ILE A 280 -4.61 17.13 -6.16
C ILE A 280 -5.00 17.06 -4.70
N ASN A 281 -4.26 17.73 -3.82
CA ASN A 281 -4.52 17.73 -2.38
C ASN A 281 -5.89 18.34 -2.06
N LYS A 282 -6.23 19.51 -2.63
CA LYS A 282 -7.54 20.15 -2.44
C LYS A 282 -8.70 19.31 -2.99
N PHE A 283 -8.53 18.71 -4.17
CA PHE A 283 -9.52 17.81 -4.74
C PHE A 283 -9.80 16.65 -3.79
N VAL A 284 -8.75 15.96 -3.34
CA VAL A 284 -8.86 14.83 -2.42
C VAL A 284 -9.47 15.24 -1.07
N GLU A 285 -9.05 16.38 -0.51
CA GLU A 285 -9.59 16.93 0.74
C GLU A 285 -11.10 17.20 0.63
N SER A 286 -11.55 17.74 -0.50
CA SER A 286 -12.97 18.04 -0.75
C SER A 286 -13.88 16.81 -0.76
N LEU A 287 -13.34 15.62 -1.07
CA LEU A 287 -14.11 14.37 -1.07
C LEU A 287 -14.43 13.88 0.34
N GLY A 288 -13.71 14.37 1.35
CA GLY A 288 -13.82 13.91 2.72
C GLY A 288 -13.41 12.46 2.94
N VAL A 289 -13.52 12.04 4.20
CA VAL A 289 -13.21 10.67 4.65
C VAL A 289 -14.50 10.02 5.14
N THR A 290 -15.01 9.07 4.36
CA THR A 290 -16.22 8.29 4.70
C THR A 290 -15.97 6.82 4.40
N VAL A 291 -16.81 5.93 4.94
CA VAL A 291 -16.82 4.50 4.62
C VAL A 291 -17.71 4.17 3.41
N ALA A 292 -18.51 5.12 2.94
CA ALA A 292 -19.38 4.97 1.79
C ALA A 292 -18.57 5.04 0.50
N GLN A 293 -18.80 4.08 -0.40
CA GLN A 293 -18.18 4.12 -1.72
C GLN A 293 -18.81 5.22 -2.56
N THR A 294 -17.97 6.09 -3.11
CA THR A 294 -18.39 7.15 -4.03
C THR A 294 -17.70 6.95 -5.38
N LEU A 295 -18.44 7.24 -6.45
CA LEU A 295 -17.93 7.33 -7.81
C LEU A 295 -17.85 8.80 -8.17
N ILE A 296 -16.66 9.28 -8.44
CA ILE A 296 -16.39 10.70 -8.69
C ILE A 296 -16.14 10.92 -10.18
N ASP A 297 -16.74 11.97 -10.74
CA ASP A 297 -16.51 12.35 -12.12
C ASP A 297 -15.15 13.09 -12.25
N PRO A 298 -14.27 12.68 -13.18
CA PRO A 298 -12.98 13.36 -13.39
C PRO A 298 -13.11 14.85 -13.76
N VAL A 299 -14.26 15.30 -14.29
CA VAL A 299 -14.53 16.73 -14.55
C VAL A 299 -14.42 17.57 -13.27
N MET A 300 -14.68 16.99 -12.10
CA MET A 300 -14.46 17.65 -10.82
C MET A 300 -12.99 18.02 -10.63
N LEU A 301 -12.05 17.12 -10.93
CA LEU A 301 -10.62 17.41 -10.86
C LEU A 301 -10.24 18.54 -11.82
N ASP A 302 -10.78 18.52 -13.05
CA ASP A 302 -10.54 19.59 -14.01
C ASP A 302 -11.08 20.95 -13.52
N ALA A 303 -12.18 20.97 -12.76
CA ALA A 303 -12.70 22.19 -12.13
C ALA A 303 -11.71 22.76 -11.11
N PHE A 304 -11.20 21.94 -10.18
CA PHE A 304 -10.15 22.36 -9.25
C PHE A 304 -8.88 22.85 -9.97
N CYS A 305 -8.50 22.21 -11.09
CA CYS A 305 -7.38 22.67 -11.92
C CYS A 305 -7.63 24.06 -12.50
N ARG A 306 -8.81 24.29 -13.09
CA ARG A 306 -9.19 25.58 -13.69
C ARG A 306 -9.18 26.69 -12.65
N ASP A 307 -9.79 26.46 -11.48
CA ASP A 307 -9.88 27.46 -10.42
C ASP A 307 -8.50 27.86 -9.89
N TYR A 308 -7.60 26.88 -9.71
CA TYR A 308 -6.25 27.14 -9.23
C TYR A 308 -5.38 27.85 -10.27
N LEU A 309 -5.38 27.37 -11.52
CA LEU A 309 -4.55 27.95 -12.59
C LEU A 309 -5.06 29.32 -13.03
N ASN A 310 -6.37 29.59 -12.89
CA ASN A 310 -6.90 30.93 -13.12
C ASN A 310 -6.24 31.97 -12.20
N ILE A 311 -5.83 31.62 -10.99
CA ILE A 311 -5.19 32.59 -10.08
C ILE A 311 -3.67 32.56 -10.25
N THR A 312 -3.08 31.38 -10.46
CA THR A 312 -1.63 31.18 -10.34
C THR A 312 -0.87 31.22 -11.67
N ALA A 313 -1.52 30.90 -12.80
CA ALA A 313 -0.82 30.82 -14.09
C ALA A 313 -0.65 32.22 -14.72
N PRO A 314 0.57 32.57 -15.20
CA PRO A 314 0.78 33.79 -15.97
C PRO A 314 0.05 33.71 -17.32
N ARG A 315 -0.48 34.83 -17.78
CA ARG A 315 -1.17 34.92 -19.07
C ARG A 315 -0.14 35.12 -20.17
N THR A 316 -0.22 34.33 -21.21
CA THR A 316 0.59 34.45 -22.42
C THR A 316 -0.27 34.25 -23.65
N MET A 317 0.23 34.68 -24.81
CA MET A 317 -0.43 34.47 -26.10
C MET A 317 0.27 33.34 -26.85
N ALA A 318 -0.51 32.37 -27.32
CA ALA A 318 -0.04 31.31 -28.19
C ALA A 318 -1.03 31.18 -29.36
N VAL A 319 -0.50 30.99 -30.57
CA VAL A 319 -1.30 30.72 -31.76
C VAL A 319 -1.05 29.27 -32.15
N LEU A 320 -2.02 28.41 -31.86
CA LEU A 320 -1.90 26.96 -32.10
C LEU A 320 -2.01 26.62 -33.59
N GLU A 321 -2.88 27.34 -34.30
CA GLU A 321 -3.11 27.22 -35.73
C GLU A 321 -2.83 28.57 -36.40
N PRO A 322 -1.56 28.86 -36.74
CA PRO A 322 -1.16 30.20 -37.17
C PRO A 322 -1.64 30.53 -38.58
N LEU A 323 -2.42 31.61 -38.69
CA LEU A 323 -2.68 32.27 -39.96
C LEU A 323 -1.78 33.50 -40.09
N LYS A 324 -0.97 33.54 -41.15
CA LYS A 324 -0.08 34.68 -41.41
C LYS A 324 -0.89 35.91 -41.80
N ILE A 325 -0.76 36.98 -41.04
CA ILE A 325 -1.41 38.27 -41.30
C ILE A 325 -0.34 39.31 -41.68
N LYS A 326 -0.64 40.15 -42.68
CA LYS A 326 0.16 41.32 -43.02
C LYS A 326 -0.65 42.59 -42.77
N ILE A 327 -0.19 43.42 -41.84
CA ILE A 327 -0.76 44.74 -41.58
C ILE A 327 -0.17 45.72 -42.59
N LYS A 328 -0.95 46.09 -43.62
CA LYS A 328 -0.44 46.88 -44.77
C LYS A 328 -0.08 48.32 -44.40
N ASN A 329 -0.85 48.91 -43.49
CA ASN A 329 -0.70 50.30 -43.04
C ASN A 329 0.02 50.39 -41.68
N PHE A 330 0.84 49.40 -41.31
CA PHE A 330 1.54 49.41 -40.02
C PHE A 330 2.44 50.65 -39.86
N ALA A 331 3.10 51.07 -40.96
CA ALA A 331 3.93 52.27 -40.99
C ALA A 331 3.14 53.59 -40.86
N GLU A 332 1.82 53.57 -41.04
CA GLU A 332 0.94 54.75 -40.87
C GLU A 332 0.42 54.87 -39.43
N LEU A 333 0.64 53.85 -38.58
CA LEU A 333 0.12 53.78 -37.21
C LEU A 333 1.05 54.39 -36.14
N GLY A 334 2.21 54.93 -36.52
CA GLY A 334 3.16 55.62 -35.63
C GLY A 334 4.49 54.92 -35.52
#